data_AF-A0A3D0DI47-F1
#
_entry.id   AF-A0A3D0DI47-F1
#
_cell.length_a   1.000
_cell.length_b   1.000
_cell.length_c   1.000
_cell.angle_alpha   90.00
_cell.angle_beta   90.00
_cell.angle_gamma   90.00
#
_symmetry.space_group_name_H-M   'P 1'
#
loop_
_entity.id
_entity.type
_entity.pdbx_description
1 polymer ?
#
loop_
_entity_poly.entity_id
_entity_poly.type
_entity_poly.pdbx_seq_one_letter_code
_entity_poly.pdbx_strand_id
1 'polypeptide(L)'
;RFLVVEVFGRYAGFTAMLPTMAGAADRCVIPEFKFNIEKLTELLVEDRLHNHSKYSIVLVSEGATFEGSEMVYQDMSRDAYGHAKLGGIGDLISHKLKEISPKFNNGKPIEVIDQKLGYLVRGGDPDAIDSIVPMAYGNLALDLILDGMHGRLIVLRKGQYDNIAIETVTRTKKTVDVEKHYNTQRLRPHYKSFDREPLFIMTSD
;
A
#
# COMPACT_ATOMS: atom_id res chain seq x y z
N ARG A 1 -8.64 -17.84 -10.29
CA ARG A 1 -7.72 -16.90 -10.95
C ARG A 1 -6.97 -16.16 -9.87
N PHE A 2 -5.81 -15.61 -10.16
CA PHE A 2 -5.22 -14.58 -9.30
C PHE A 2 -5.55 -13.22 -9.88
N LEU A 3 -5.91 -12.28 -9.01
CA LEU A 3 -6.07 -10.88 -9.37
C LEU A 3 -4.92 -10.13 -8.71
N VAL A 4 -4.04 -9.58 -9.53
CA VAL A 4 -2.91 -8.75 -9.10
C VAL A 4 -3.31 -7.32 -9.37
N VAL A 5 -3.40 -6.51 -8.31
CA VAL A 5 -3.84 -5.13 -8.40
C VAL A 5 -2.69 -4.22 -7.97
N GLU A 6 -2.05 -3.57 -8.93
CA GLU A 6 -0.96 -2.63 -8.68
C GLU A 6 -1.53 -1.27 -8.25
N VAL A 7 -1.12 -0.81 -7.07
CA VAL A 7 -1.49 0.46 -6.46
C VAL A 7 -0.25 1.33 -6.24
N PHE A 8 -0.46 2.64 -6.13
CA PHE A 8 0.61 3.57 -5.75
C PHE A 8 1.18 3.21 -4.38
N GLY A 9 2.40 3.64 -4.08
CA GLY A 9 3.07 3.25 -2.84
C GLY A 9 4.55 3.00 -3.08
N ARG A 10 5.25 4.02 -3.57
CA ARG A 10 6.67 3.94 -3.91
C ARG A 10 7.58 3.68 -2.71
N TYR A 11 7.32 4.36 -1.60
CA TYR A 11 8.17 4.30 -0.40
C TYR A 11 7.43 3.81 0.84
N ALA A 12 6.09 3.79 0.80
CA ALA A 12 5.26 3.35 1.90
C ALA A 12 4.03 2.58 1.41
N GLY A 13 3.65 1.53 2.14
CA GLY A 13 2.64 0.55 1.73
C GLY A 13 1.20 0.80 2.18
N PHE A 14 0.88 1.96 2.78
CA PHE A 14 -0.43 2.23 3.39
C PHE A 14 -1.63 1.98 2.46
N THR A 15 -1.43 2.22 1.17
CA THR A 15 -2.42 2.12 0.09
C THR A 15 -2.73 0.69 -0.32
N ALA A 16 -1.80 -0.23 -0.08
CA ALA A 16 -2.08 -1.66 -0.16
C ALA A 16 -2.60 -2.18 1.18
N MET A 17 -2.05 -1.70 2.30
CA MET A 17 -2.40 -2.15 3.66
C MET A 17 -3.85 -1.87 4.05
N LEU A 18 -4.32 -0.62 3.90
CA LEU A 18 -5.64 -0.21 4.38
C LEU A 18 -6.77 -0.95 3.65
N PRO A 19 -6.79 -1.06 2.31
CA PRO A 19 -7.85 -1.82 1.64
C PRO A 19 -7.77 -3.32 1.93
N THR A 20 -6.58 -3.91 2.07
CA THR A 20 -6.44 -5.32 2.50
C THR A 20 -6.97 -5.53 3.92
N MET A 21 -6.76 -4.56 4.82
CA MET A 21 -7.35 -4.60 6.16
C MET A 21 -8.89 -4.54 6.10
N ALA A 22 -9.43 -3.72 5.21
CA ALA A 22 -10.87 -3.61 4.96
C ALA A 22 -11.47 -4.81 4.19
N GLY A 23 -10.66 -5.78 3.79
CA GLY A 23 -11.10 -7.00 3.10
C GLY A 23 -11.18 -6.88 1.57
N ALA A 24 -10.64 -5.83 0.96
CA ALA A 24 -10.61 -5.66 -0.49
C ALA A 24 -9.65 -6.64 -1.20
N ALA A 25 -8.70 -7.22 -0.47
CA ALA A 25 -7.77 -8.22 -0.98
C ALA A 25 -7.44 -9.26 0.10
N ASP A 26 -7.05 -10.46 -0.34
CA ASP A 26 -6.64 -11.54 0.57
C ASP A 26 -5.24 -11.28 1.13
N ARG A 27 -4.38 -10.68 0.31
CA ARG A 27 -2.97 -10.41 0.58
C ARG A 27 -2.58 -9.01 0.11
N CYS A 28 -1.51 -8.47 0.67
CA CYS A 28 -0.82 -7.32 0.13
C CYS A 28 0.70 -7.49 0.21
N VAL A 29 1.42 -6.80 -0.67
CA VAL A 29 2.87 -6.68 -0.60
C VAL A 29 3.26 -5.21 -0.65
N ILE A 30 4.19 -4.82 0.22
CA ILE A 30 4.52 -3.43 0.52
C ILE A 30 6.01 -3.15 0.33
N PRO A 31 6.44 -1.89 0.10
CA PRO A 31 7.85 -1.53 -0.08
C PRO A 31 8.72 -1.82 1.15
N GLU A 32 8.14 -1.76 2.35
CA GLU A 32 8.86 -1.91 3.61
C GLU A 32 9.32 -3.35 3.89
N PHE A 33 8.78 -4.34 3.16
CA PHE A 33 9.12 -5.74 3.38
C PHE A 33 9.41 -6.47 2.07
N LYS A 34 10.65 -6.93 1.93
CA LYS A 34 11.08 -7.78 0.80
C LYS A 34 10.52 -9.19 0.98
N PHE A 35 9.48 -9.51 0.22
CA PHE A 35 8.75 -10.77 0.41
C PHE A 35 9.33 -11.93 -0.41
N ASN A 36 8.93 -13.15 -0.10
CA ASN A 36 9.24 -14.33 -0.89
C ASN A 36 8.09 -14.63 -1.88
N ILE A 37 8.40 -14.67 -3.18
CA ILE A 37 7.41 -14.84 -4.25
C ILE A 37 6.77 -16.24 -4.24
N GLU A 38 7.51 -17.28 -3.83
CA GLU A 38 6.94 -18.62 -3.69
C GLU A 38 5.95 -18.67 -2.54
N LYS A 39 6.27 -18.02 -1.41
CA LYS A 39 5.36 -17.94 -0.26
C LYS A 39 4.08 -17.19 -0.61
N LEU A 40 4.18 -16.07 -1.33
CA LEU A 40 3.00 -15.37 -1.84
C LEU A 40 2.15 -16.28 -2.73
N THR A 41 2.79 -17.05 -3.63
CA THR A 41 2.08 -17.96 -4.52
C THR A 41 1.33 -19.05 -3.75
N GLU A 42 1.98 -19.69 -2.78
CA GLU A 42 1.36 -20.71 -1.90
C GLU A 42 0.13 -20.14 -1.21
N LEU A 43 0.27 -18.97 -0.57
CA LEU A 43 -0.83 -18.30 0.15
C LEU A 43 -1.99 -17.94 -0.78
N LEU A 44 -1.72 -17.45 -1.99
CA LEU A 44 -2.78 -17.12 -2.95
C LEU A 44 -3.49 -18.36 -3.48
N VAL A 45 -2.79 -19.49 -3.63
CA VAL A 45 -3.44 -20.77 -3.93
C VAL A 45 -4.36 -21.18 -2.78
N GLU A 46 -3.88 -21.11 -1.54
CA GLU A 46 -4.67 -21.41 -0.34
C GLU A 46 -5.95 -20.56 -0.30
N ASP A 47 -5.85 -19.23 -0.45
CA ASP A 47 -7.00 -18.32 -0.46
C ASP A 47 -7.98 -18.67 -1.59
N ARG A 48 -7.45 -18.93 -2.80
CA ARG A 48 -8.25 -19.31 -3.97
C ARG A 48 -9.02 -20.61 -3.73
N LEU A 49 -8.44 -21.57 -3.01
CA LEU A 49 -9.09 -22.85 -2.73
C LEU A 49 -10.27 -22.68 -1.76
N HIS A 50 -10.12 -21.81 -0.77
CA HIS A 50 -11.16 -21.49 0.21
C HIS A 50 -12.23 -20.54 -0.32
N ASN A 51 -11.98 -19.83 -1.42
CA ASN A 51 -12.99 -19.04 -2.09
C ASN A 51 -13.90 -19.90 -3.00
N HIS A 52 -15.22 -19.86 -2.77
CA HIS A 52 -16.22 -20.56 -3.58
C HIS A 52 -16.13 -20.21 -5.08
N SER A 53 -15.82 -18.95 -5.39
CA SER A 53 -15.66 -18.43 -6.76
C SER A 53 -14.27 -18.70 -7.35
N LYS A 54 -13.40 -19.41 -6.62
CA LYS A 54 -12.07 -19.85 -7.05
C LYS A 54 -11.18 -18.72 -7.59
N TYR A 55 -11.15 -17.59 -6.87
CA TYR A 55 -10.18 -16.52 -7.08
C TYR A 55 -9.53 -16.07 -5.76
N SER A 56 -8.38 -15.41 -5.87
CA SER A 56 -7.74 -14.67 -4.79
C SER A 56 -7.13 -13.38 -5.33
N ILE A 57 -6.98 -12.40 -4.45
CA ILE A 57 -6.60 -11.03 -4.77
C ILE A 57 -5.36 -10.65 -3.96
N VAL A 58 -4.36 -10.07 -4.63
CA VAL A 58 -3.22 -9.41 -4.00
C VAL A 58 -3.16 -7.95 -4.43
N LEU A 59 -3.04 -7.06 -3.44
CA LEU A 59 -2.67 -5.66 -3.67
C LEU A 59 -1.14 -5.51 -3.65
N VAL A 60 -0.60 -4.91 -4.69
CA VAL A 60 0.84 -4.73 -4.88
C VAL A 60 1.15 -3.25 -4.89
N SER A 61 1.88 -2.76 -3.88
CA SER A 61 2.43 -1.41 -3.96
C SER A 61 3.49 -1.33 -5.07
N GLU A 62 3.50 -0.25 -5.85
CA GLU A 62 4.46 -0.04 -6.96
C GLU A 62 5.95 -0.12 -6.54
N GLY A 63 6.24 0.13 -5.26
CA GLY A 63 7.58 0.02 -4.67
C GLY A 63 7.88 -1.33 -4.00
N ALA A 64 6.97 -2.30 -4.04
CA ALA A 64 7.18 -3.62 -3.43
C ALA A 64 8.31 -4.38 -4.13
N THR A 65 9.11 -5.14 -3.38
CA THR A 65 10.20 -5.94 -3.92
C THR A 65 10.16 -7.36 -3.36
N PHE A 66 10.74 -8.32 -4.08
CA PHE A 66 10.84 -9.70 -3.61
C PHE A 66 12.28 -10.21 -3.65
N GLU A 67 12.55 -11.29 -2.93
CA GLU A 67 13.86 -11.96 -2.92
C GLU A 67 14.33 -12.26 -4.35
N GLY A 68 15.49 -11.73 -4.73
CA GLY A 68 16.05 -11.87 -6.09
C GLY A 68 15.55 -10.85 -7.14
N SER A 69 14.68 -9.89 -6.80
CA SER A 69 14.15 -8.90 -7.75
C SER A 69 15.07 -7.70 -8.04
N GLU A 70 16.26 -7.64 -7.45
CA GLU A 70 17.18 -6.49 -7.51
C GLU A 70 17.73 -6.21 -8.93
N MET A 71 17.77 -7.22 -9.80
CA MET A 71 18.26 -7.08 -11.18
C MET A 71 17.29 -6.35 -12.13
N VAL A 72 16.00 -6.25 -11.79
CA VAL A 72 14.98 -5.71 -12.73
C VAL A 72 14.82 -4.19 -12.62
N TYR A 73 15.16 -3.59 -11.46
CA TYR A 73 15.03 -2.14 -11.24
C TYR A 73 16.14 -1.31 -11.92
N GLN A 74 17.26 -1.93 -12.30
CA GLN A 74 18.37 -1.22 -12.95
C GLN A 74 18.07 -0.84 -14.42
N ASP A 75 17.13 -1.51 -15.07
CA ASP A 75 16.78 -1.28 -16.49
C ASP A 75 15.66 -0.25 -16.70
N MET A 76 15.07 0.25 -15.61
CA MET A 76 14.00 1.26 -15.67
C MET A 76 14.59 2.67 -15.76
N SER A 77 14.47 3.28 -16.96
CA SER A 77 14.78 4.68 -17.27
C SER A 77 14.45 5.63 -16.11
N ARG A 78 15.33 6.57 -15.80
CA ARG A 78 15.00 7.67 -14.86
C ARG A 78 13.95 8.58 -15.48
N ASP A 79 12.99 9.04 -14.68
CA ASP A 79 12.02 10.05 -15.10
C ASP A 79 12.68 11.44 -15.27
N ALA A 80 11.90 12.41 -15.75
CA ALA A 80 12.37 13.79 -15.98
C ALA A 80 12.85 14.51 -14.70
N TYR A 81 12.60 13.95 -13.52
CA TYR A 81 13.00 14.48 -12.21
C TYR A 81 14.18 13.69 -11.60
N GLY A 82 14.74 12.74 -12.33
CA GLY A 82 15.90 11.94 -11.90
C GLY A 82 15.56 10.75 -11.01
N HIS A 83 14.29 10.44 -10.78
CA HIS A 83 13.88 9.27 -10.01
C HIS A 83 13.79 8.02 -10.91
N ALA A 84 14.11 6.84 -10.38
CA ALA A 84 13.88 5.58 -11.12
C ALA A 84 12.38 5.47 -11.50
N LYS A 85 12.05 5.18 -12.76
CA LYS A 85 10.65 4.95 -13.17
C LYS A 85 10.16 3.66 -12.53
N LEU A 86 9.36 3.78 -11.48
CA LEU A 86 8.70 2.63 -10.86
C LEU A 86 7.37 2.39 -11.57
N GLY A 87 7.06 1.12 -11.80
CA GLY A 87 5.85 0.65 -12.48
C GLY A 87 6.10 -0.68 -13.17
N GLY A 88 5.09 -1.56 -13.19
CA GLY A 88 5.21 -2.89 -13.80
C GLY A 88 5.74 -3.97 -12.88
N ILE A 89 5.86 -3.70 -11.58
CA ILE A 89 6.09 -4.75 -10.57
C ILE A 89 4.90 -5.71 -10.52
N GLY A 90 3.67 -5.22 -10.77
CA GLY A 90 2.48 -6.02 -10.97
C GLY A 90 2.69 -7.04 -12.08
N ASP A 91 3.14 -6.59 -13.26
CA ASP A 91 3.35 -7.48 -14.41
C ASP A 91 4.39 -8.57 -14.08
N LEU A 92 5.49 -8.18 -13.44
CA LEU A 92 6.56 -9.09 -13.04
C LEU A 92 6.06 -10.15 -12.04
N ILE A 93 5.32 -9.71 -11.02
CA ILE A 93 4.70 -10.61 -10.04
C ILE A 93 3.69 -11.52 -10.75
N SER A 94 2.84 -10.99 -11.63
CA SER A 94 1.86 -11.74 -12.41
C SER A 94 2.52 -12.88 -13.21
N HIS A 95 3.63 -12.59 -13.90
CA HIS A 95 4.41 -13.61 -14.61
C HIS A 95 4.95 -14.69 -13.67
N LYS A 96 5.53 -14.29 -12.53
CA LYS A 96 6.11 -15.23 -11.56
C LYS A 96 5.05 -16.09 -10.86
N LEU A 97 3.90 -15.51 -10.50
CA LEU A 97 2.79 -16.25 -9.93
C LEU A 97 2.28 -17.33 -10.91
N LYS A 98 2.17 -17.01 -12.20
CA LYS A 98 1.78 -17.98 -13.23
C LYS A 98 2.79 -19.11 -13.36
N GLU A 99 4.09 -18.80 -13.35
CA GLU A 99 5.21 -19.76 -13.42
C GLU A 99 5.25 -20.70 -12.20
N ILE A 100 5.04 -20.17 -10.98
CA ILE A 100 5.19 -20.90 -9.72
C ILE A 100 3.91 -21.65 -9.35
N SER A 101 2.73 -21.15 -9.74
CA SER A 101 1.44 -21.72 -9.35
C SER A 101 1.27 -23.22 -9.58
N PRO A 102 1.82 -23.87 -10.65
CA PRO A 102 1.75 -25.32 -10.81
C PRO A 102 2.31 -26.10 -9.62
N LYS A 103 3.34 -25.58 -8.94
CA LYS A 103 3.96 -26.23 -7.76
C LYS A 103 2.94 -26.44 -6.63
N PHE A 104 2.00 -25.51 -6.49
CA PHE A 104 1.00 -25.51 -5.42
C PHE A 104 -0.41 -25.87 -5.91
N ASN A 105 -0.62 -26.02 -7.23
CA ASN A 105 -1.93 -26.23 -7.84
C ASN A 105 -1.95 -27.50 -8.73
N ASN A 106 -1.51 -28.64 -8.19
CA ASN A 106 -1.57 -29.95 -8.84
C ASN A 106 -0.97 -29.97 -10.26
N GLY A 107 0.15 -29.27 -10.46
CA GLY A 107 0.84 -29.20 -11.75
C GLY A 107 0.15 -28.32 -12.80
N LYS A 108 -0.95 -27.63 -12.47
CA LYS A 108 -1.69 -26.77 -13.41
C LYS A 108 -1.42 -25.29 -13.13
N PRO A 109 -1.09 -24.48 -14.14
CA PRO A 109 -0.95 -23.03 -13.96
C PRO A 109 -2.30 -22.38 -13.62
N ILE A 110 -2.26 -21.32 -12.83
CA ILE A 110 -3.41 -20.47 -12.53
C ILE A 110 -3.31 -19.20 -13.37
N GLU A 111 -4.39 -18.88 -14.08
CA GLU A 111 -4.48 -17.63 -14.83
C GLU A 111 -4.51 -16.42 -13.91
N VAL A 112 -3.75 -15.39 -14.30
CA VAL A 112 -3.58 -14.13 -13.58
C VAL A 112 -4.20 -13.01 -14.39
N ILE A 113 -4.93 -12.13 -13.70
CA ILE A 113 -5.42 -10.85 -14.24
C ILE A 113 -4.64 -9.77 -13.53
N ASP A 114 -3.96 -8.94 -14.30
CA ASP A 114 -3.24 -7.76 -13.81
C ASP A 114 -4.08 -6.51 -14.05
N GLN A 115 -4.21 -5.66 -13.02
CA GLN A 115 -4.84 -4.35 -13.13
C GLN A 115 -3.97 -3.29 -12.45
N LYS A 116 -3.57 -2.28 -13.21
CA LYS A 116 -2.90 -1.08 -12.67
C LYS A 116 -3.93 0.00 -12.39
N LEU A 117 -4.01 0.45 -11.14
CA LEU A 117 -5.02 1.44 -10.72
C LEU A 117 -4.52 2.89 -10.71
N GLY A 118 -3.23 3.14 -10.97
CA GLY A 118 -2.53 4.41 -10.71
C GLY A 118 -3.31 5.71 -10.96
N TYR A 119 -3.91 5.90 -12.14
CA TYR A 119 -4.71 7.10 -12.43
C TYR A 119 -6.14 7.04 -11.91
N LEU A 120 -6.76 5.86 -11.93
CA LEU A 120 -8.16 5.68 -11.52
C LEU A 120 -8.39 6.07 -10.05
N VAL A 121 -7.48 5.69 -9.18
CA VAL A 121 -7.56 5.99 -7.73
C VAL A 121 -7.23 7.44 -7.38
N ARG A 122 -6.69 8.23 -8.32
CA ARG A 122 -6.34 9.65 -8.12
C ARG A 122 -7.33 10.61 -8.76
N GLY A 123 -8.21 10.11 -9.64
CA GLY A 123 -9.20 10.91 -10.36
C GLY A 123 -10.64 10.68 -9.90
N GLY A 124 -10.87 9.85 -8.88
CA GLY A 124 -12.19 9.62 -8.33
C GLY A 124 -12.66 10.75 -7.42
N ASP A 125 -13.97 10.84 -7.21
CA ASP A 125 -14.55 11.78 -6.25
C ASP A 125 -14.16 11.39 -4.81
N PRO A 126 -13.85 12.37 -3.94
CA PRO A 126 -13.54 12.09 -2.55
C PRO A 126 -14.78 11.57 -1.81
N ASP A 127 -14.55 10.73 -0.79
CA ASP A 127 -15.60 10.36 0.14
C ASP A 127 -15.90 11.50 1.15
N ALA A 128 -16.80 11.25 2.10
CA ALA A 128 -17.17 12.25 3.10
C ALA A 128 -15.98 12.69 3.97
N ILE A 129 -15.10 11.77 4.38
CA ILE A 129 -13.96 12.07 5.22
C ILE A 129 -12.90 12.83 4.41
N ASP A 130 -12.60 12.37 3.20
CA ASP A 130 -11.71 13.04 2.26
C ASP A 130 -12.23 14.42 1.81
N SER A 131 -13.52 14.69 1.98
CA SER A 131 -14.11 16.02 1.78
C SER A 131 -13.99 16.92 3.02
N ILE A 132 -14.19 16.37 4.22
CA ILE A 132 -14.14 17.12 5.49
C ILE A 132 -12.71 17.53 5.84
N VAL A 133 -11.73 16.65 5.66
CA VAL A 133 -10.34 16.90 6.07
C VAL A 133 -9.73 18.11 5.37
N PRO A 134 -9.81 18.28 4.03
CA PRO A 134 -9.29 19.47 3.36
C PRO A 134 -9.99 20.76 3.78
N MET A 135 -11.31 20.72 4.03
CA MET A 135 -12.05 21.87 4.53
C MET A 135 -11.54 22.28 5.93
N ALA A 136 -11.37 21.32 6.84
CA ALA A 136 -10.85 21.59 8.18
C ALA A 136 -9.40 22.11 8.12
N TYR A 137 -8.56 21.51 7.28
CA TYR A 137 -7.19 21.95 7.07
C TYR A 137 -7.12 23.38 6.52
N GLY A 138 -7.98 23.71 5.55
CA GLY A 138 -8.06 25.05 4.97
C GLY A 138 -8.46 26.11 6.00
N ASN A 139 -9.48 25.84 6.80
CA ASN A 139 -9.93 26.75 7.85
C ASN A 139 -8.84 26.97 8.93
N LEU A 140 -8.26 25.89 9.44
CA LEU A 140 -7.20 25.98 10.46
C LEU A 140 -5.95 26.70 9.92
N ALA A 141 -5.60 26.49 8.65
CA ALA A 141 -4.51 27.21 8.03
C ALA A 141 -4.81 28.72 7.92
N LEU A 142 -6.06 29.08 7.60
CA LEU A 142 -6.49 30.48 7.57
C LEU A 142 -6.44 31.13 8.95
N ASP A 143 -6.91 30.43 9.98
CA ASP A 143 -6.86 30.90 11.37
C ASP A 143 -5.42 31.23 11.79
N LEU A 144 -4.45 30.35 11.48
CA LEU A 144 -3.03 30.62 11.75
C LEU A 144 -2.50 31.86 11.02
N ILE A 145 -2.94 32.10 9.78
CA ILE A 145 -2.55 33.29 9.01
C ILE A 145 -3.11 34.56 9.66
N LEU A 146 -4.38 34.53 10.09
CA LEU A 146 -5.02 35.66 10.77
C LEU A 146 -4.34 35.99 12.11
N ASP A 147 -3.84 34.97 12.80
CA ASP A 147 -3.07 35.09 14.04
C ASP A 147 -1.59 35.51 13.81
N GLY A 148 -1.17 35.72 12.55
CA GLY A 148 0.20 36.09 12.20
C GLY A 148 1.23 34.96 12.38
N MET A 149 0.77 33.71 12.49
CA MET A 149 1.62 32.53 12.63
C MET A 149 2.03 31.98 11.26
N HIS A 150 3.33 31.86 11.03
CA HIS A 150 3.90 31.36 9.76
C HIS A 150 4.80 30.14 9.97
N GLY A 151 5.14 29.45 8.87
CA GLY A 151 6.03 28.28 8.91
C GLY A 151 5.41 27.06 9.60
N ARG A 152 4.08 26.97 9.62
CA ARG A 152 3.30 25.88 10.23
C ARG A 152 2.65 25.01 9.15
N LEU A 153 2.49 23.73 9.46
CA LEU A 153 1.73 22.77 8.65
C LEU A 153 0.59 22.21 9.50
N ILE A 154 -0.64 22.19 8.97
CA ILE A 154 -1.78 21.51 9.60
C ILE A 154 -1.60 20.00 9.44
N VAL A 155 -1.79 19.27 10.53
CA VAL A 155 -1.63 17.81 10.59
C VAL A 155 -2.78 17.18 11.35
N LEU A 156 -2.96 15.88 11.13
CA LEU A 156 -3.83 15.04 11.95
C LEU A 156 -2.94 14.12 12.77
N ARG A 157 -2.98 14.24 14.09
CA ARG A 157 -2.17 13.45 15.02
C ARG A 157 -3.06 12.86 16.10
N LYS A 158 -2.97 11.54 16.30
CA LYS A 158 -3.79 10.81 17.29
C LYS A 158 -5.30 11.11 17.14
N GLY A 159 -5.77 11.22 15.90
CA GLY A 159 -7.17 11.52 15.59
C GLY A 159 -7.63 12.96 15.86
N GLN A 160 -6.71 13.88 16.14
CA GLN A 160 -7.00 15.29 16.38
C GLN A 160 -6.28 16.19 15.37
N TYR A 161 -6.93 17.26 14.94
CA TYR A 161 -6.30 18.29 14.13
C TYR A 161 -5.34 19.10 14.99
N ASP A 162 -4.14 19.35 14.47
CA ASP A 162 -3.07 20.08 15.13
C ASP A 162 -2.25 20.81 14.07
N ASN A 163 -1.25 21.59 14.50
CA ASN A 163 -0.28 22.19 13.60
C ASN A 163 1.15 22.07 14.17
N ILE A 164 2.13 21.89 13.28
CA ILE A 164 3.54 21.73 13.64
C ILE A 164 4.43 22.64 12.79
N ALA A 165 5.64 22.93 13.26
CA ALA A 165 6.62 23.65 12.46
C ALA A 165 6.99 22.82 11.22
N ILE A 166 7.00 23.43 10.04
CA ILE A 166 7.25 22.74 8.76
C ILE A 166 8.60 22.01 8.72
N GLU A 167 9.61 22.55 9.42
CA GLU A 167 10.94 21.94 9.57
C GLU A 167 10.94 20.58 10.28
N THR A 168 9.87 20.27 11.03
CA THR A 168 9.75 18.97 11.71
C THR A 168 9.46 17.85 10.69
N VAL A 169 8.71 18.16 9.63
CA VAL A 169 8.23 17.18 8.64
C VAL A 169 9.33 16.73 7.69
N THR A 170 10.31 17.59 7.42
CA THR A 170 11.40 17.27 6.49
C THR A 170 12.40 16.26 7.04
N ARG A 171 12.32 15.92 8.35
CA ARG A 171 13.29 15.05 9.03
C ARG A 171 12.93 13.57 9.00
N THR A 172 11.66 13.21 8.90
CA THR A 172 11.20 11.82 9.08
C THR A 172 10.22 11.42 7.98
N LYS A 173 10.50 10.28 7.35
CA LYS A 173 9.55 9.65 6.42
C LYS A 173 8.57 8.79 7.21
N LYS A 174 7.30 8.87 6.85
CA LYS A 174 6.25 8.02 7.40
C LYS A 174 6.17 6.73 6.58
N THR A 175 6.45 5.61 7.21
CA THR A 175 6.41 4.26 6.62
C THR A 175 5.58 3.35 7.50
N VAL A 176 5.12 2.22 6.95
CA VAL A 176 4.44 1.19 7.72
C VAL A 176 5.42 0.60 8.73
N ASP A 177 5.05 0.60 10.01
CA ASP A 177 5.72 -0.22 11.02
C ASP A 177 5.38 -1.70 10.75
N VAL A 178 6.35 -2.42 10.21
CA VAL A 178 6.19 -3.82 9.81
C VAL A 178 5.91 -4.71 11.02
N GLU A 179 6.63 -4.51 12.12
CA GLU A 179 6.48 -5.34 13.32
C GLU A 179 5.11 -5.14 13.97
N LYS A 180 4.64 -3.89 14.00
CA LYS A 180 3.35 -3.54 14.59
C LYS A 180 2.16 -3.92 13.70
N HIS A 181 2.24 -3.63 12.40
CA HIS A 181 1.05 -3.63 11.54
C HIS A 181 1.02 -4.73 10.49
N TYR A 182 2.13 -5.38 10.15
CA TYR A 182 2.20 -6.28 9.00
C TYR A 182 2.64 -7.71 9.36
N ASN A 183 1.79 -8.69 9.05
CA ASN A 183 2.14 -10.09 9.23
C ASN A 183 3.00 -10.56 8.05
N THR A 184 4.30 -10.66 8.27
CA THR A 184 5.29 -11.09 7.26
C THR A 184 5.09 -12.55 6.79
N GLN A 185 4.52 -13.42 7.62
CA GLN A 185 4.26 -14.82 7.26
C GLN A 185 2.99 -14.99 6.43
N ARG A 186 1.99 -14.14 6.66
CA ARG A 186 0.68 -14.17 5.99
C ARG A 186 0.56 -13.12 4.89
N LEU A 187 1.53 -12.22 4.73
CA LEU A 187 1.55 -11.12 3.74
C LEU A 187 0.25 -10.32 3.73
N ARG A 188 -0.15 -9.85 4.91
CA ARG A 188 -1.38 -9.05 5.14
C ARG A 188 -1.28 -8.30 6.47
N PRO A 189 -2.15 -7.32 6.74
CA PRO A 189 -2.19 -6.63 8.02
C PRO A 189 -2.42 -7.54 9.22
N HIS A 190 -1.99 -7.10 10.39
CA HIS A 190 -2.45 -7.64 11.66
C HIS A 190 -3.87 -7.17 11.96
N TYR A 191 -4.75 -8.11 12.33
CA TYR A 191 -6.16 -7.84 12.70
C TYR A 191 -6.39 -7.91 14.22
N LYS A 192 -5.34 -7.68 15.02
CA LYS A 192 -5.44 -7.73 16.49
C LYS A 192 -6.06 -6.43 17.03
N SER A 193 -6.51 -6.48 18.28
CA SER A 193 -7.30 -5.44 18.98
C SER A 193 -7.00 -4.00 18.53
N PHE A 194 -8.06 -3.27 18.16
CA PHE A 194 -8.04 -1.85 17.83
C PHE A 194 -8.41 -0.97 19.03
N ASP A 195 -8.37 -1.52 20.24
CA ASP A 195 -8.74 -0.78 21.45
C ASP A 195 -7.87 0.48 21.60
N ARG A 196 -8.53 1.64 21.67
CA ARG A 196 -7.92 2.98 21.77
C ARG A 196 -7.04 3.39 20.59
N GLU A 197 -7.08 2.68 19.48
CA GLU A 197 -6.45 3.13 18.24
C GLU A 197 -7.33 4.20 17.56
N PRO A 198 -6.73 5.23 16.94
CA PRO A 198 -7.49 6.22 16.20
C PRO A 198 -8.08 5.62 14.92
N LEU A 199 -9.08 6.29 14.36
CA LEU A 199 -9.74 5.86 13.12
C LEU A 199 -8.75 5.51 11.99
N PHE A 200 -7.68 6.30 11.85
CA PHE A 200 -6.58 6.01 10.94
C PHE A 200 -5.48 5.18 11.62
N ILE A 201 -5.81 3.90 11.87
CA ILE A 201 -5.07 2.93 12.72
C ILE A 201 -3.58 2.81 12.41
N MET A 202 -3.18 2.93 11.15
CA MET A 202 -1.79 2.70 10.71
C MET A 202 -0.99 3.98 10.51
N THR A 203 -1.60 5.15 10.72
CA THR A 203 -0.97 6.44 10.41
C THR A 203 -0.90 7.35 11.64
N SER A 204 -1.04 6.81 12.83
CA SER A 204 -1.12 7.58 14.07
C SER A 204 0.21 7.88 14.75
N ASP A 205 1.24 7.09 14.41
CA ASP A 205 2.57 7.15 15.01
C ASP A 205 3.54 8.01 14.20
#